data_AF-A0A5E6MNF6-F1
#
_entry.id   AF-A0A5E6MNF6-F1
#
_cell.length_a   1.000
_cell.length_b   1.000
_cell.length_c   1.000
_cell.angle_alpha   90.00
_cell.angle_beta   90.00
_cell.angle_gamma   90.00
#
_symmetry.space_group_name_H-M   'P 1'
#
loop_
_entity.id
_entity.type
_entity.pdbx_description
1 polymer ?
#
loop_
_entity_poly.entity_id
_entity_poly.type
_entity_poly.pdbx_seq_one_letter_code
_entity_poly.pdbx_strand_id
1 'polypeptide(L)'
;MGEDGKAVGSPREFGDGMAQPTGRNLSKLLQLRLLWIASTLLLGLLLLGALADAYIRPLPGSTGDDEVRTPAAQRAFFDRWQGALADLQKGRLGFWALPSSTEKFGWWDRLRKLPNEATVRLVLRRHLAPDIDLRELQPVHREALADGVSVCYLVTVEPRSAEYLVPIEPAGIPAGTGKIEAGLMRYLLFAEGLPPGYVYTLGDKTLVAPAGSPYRFRWTVRRATSTGGIWRIREVDPTPFESSSEWERMAIAASQNAPVLLVCSQERLSRIEEEQEAAWKGFQDRCAEIRRKADQYASDLLKNIPGIPHKGSAFGAGTGTPTTTLEGAGLGALGGAILGGFFGGAGIGAGLGVVGGGLGGYLYSQERRREIYRRRLAAREAALREARKKIIAFRDGLIRGYEQELQERAREREGVLLRGEAAGFGEALRKD
;
A
#
# COMPACT_ATOMS: atom_id res chain seq x y z
N MET A 1 -91.95 -3.80 44.82
CA MET A 1 -91.04 -4.20 45.92
C MET A 1 -90.04 -3.07 46.09
N GLY A 2 -90.03 -2.27 47.15
CA GLY A 2 -90.83 -2.22 48.37
C GLY A 2 -90.35 -1.00 49.16
N GLU A 3 -91.32 -0.31 49.77
CA GLU A 3 -91.28 0.42 51.05
C GLU A 3 -90.18 1.49 51.24
N ASP A 4 -90.54 2.77 51.30
CA ASP A 4 -91.23 3.50 52.39
C ASP A 4 -90.28 3.96 53.50
N GLY A 5 -90.37 5.27 53.79
CA GLY A 5 -89.62 5.92 54.85
C GLY A 5 -89.93 7.41 54.95
N LYS A 6 -91.19 7.76 55.24
CA LYS A 6 -91.64 9.09 55.66
C LYS A 6 -90.92 9.56 56.93
N ALA A 7 -90.55 10.84 56.98
CA ALA A 7 -90.68 11.64 58.20
C ALA A 7 -91.01 13.09 57.85
N VAL A 8 -92.09 13.56 58.48
CA VAL A 8 -92.73 14.87 58.41
C VAL A 8 -92.03 15.82 59.39
N GLY A 9 -91.93 17.12 59.06
CA GLY A 9 -91.86 18.13 60.12
C GLY A 9 -91.25 19.48 59.76
N SER A 10 -92.12 20.41 59.43
CA SER A 10 -92.16 21.80 59.91
C SER A 10 -91.82 22.93 58.92
N PRO A 11 -92.71 23.94 58.83
CA PRO A 11 -92.58 25.09 57.94
C PRO A 11 -91.78 26.21 58.62
N ARG A 12 -90.84 26.83 57.91
CA ARG A 12 -90.23 28.10 58.34
C ARG A 12 -90.02 29.02 57.15
N GLU A 13 -90.83 30.07 57.18
CA GLU A 13 -90.46 31.47 56.97
C GLU A 13 -89.85 31.86 55.61
N PHE A 14 -90.71 32.55 54.85
CA PHE A 14 -90.37 33.67 53.98
C PHE A 14 -89.22 34.51 54.56
N GLY A 15 -88.05 34.38 53.95
CA GLY A 15 -86.93 35.31 54.06
C GLY A 15 -86.62 35.83 52.67
N ASP A 16 -87.32 36.88 52.28
CA ASP A 16 -87.07 37.68 51.08
C ASP A 16 -85.70 38.35 51.23
N GLY A 17 -84.68 37.70 50.69
CA GLY A 17 -83.31 38.17 50.67
C GLY A 17 -82.84 38.20 49.22
N MET A 18 -83.24 39.25 48.49
CA MET A 18 -82.55 39.67 47.27
C MET A 18 -81.09 40.02 47.60
N ALA A 19 -80.25 39.00 47.70
CA ALA A 19 -78.81 39.17 47.59
C ALA A 19 -78.52 39.53 46.13
N GLN A 20 -78.29 40.81 45.87
CA GLN A 20 -77.72 41.27 44.60
C GLN A 20 -76.53 40.37 44.25
N PRO A 21 -76.51 39.75 43.06
CA PRO A 21 -75.36 38.98 42.62
C PRO A 21 -74.17 39.93 42.56
N THR A 22 -73.26 39.78 43.50
CA THR A 22 -72.01 40.53 43.55
C THR A 22 -71.24 40.25 42.26
N GLY A 23 -71.22 41.23 41.34
CA GLY A 23 -70.57 41.16 40.03
C GLY A 23 -69.05 40.91 40.03
N ARG A 24 -68.46 40.58 41.20
CA ARG A 24 -67.06 40.21 41.37
C ARG A 24 -66.77 38.71 41.12
N ASN A 25 -67.78 37.83 41.10
CA ASN A 25 -67.55 36.40 40.87
C ASN A 25 -67.65 36.01 39.38
N LEU A 26 -68.41 36.75 38.58
CA LEU A 26 -68.53 36.54 37.13
C LEU A 26 -67.23 36.85 36.38
N SER A 27 -66.50 37.88 36.80
CA SER A 27 -65.19 38.22 36.23
C SER A 27 -64.14 37.15 36.52
N LYS A 28 -64.15 36.52 37.71
CA LYS A 28 -63.23 35.42 38.05
C LYS A 28 -63.51 34.15 37.24
N LEU A 29 -64.79 33.82 37.02
CA LEU A 29 -65.17 32.67 36.18
C LEU A 29 -64.79 32.88 34.71
N LEU A 30 -64.96 34.10 34.19
CA LEU A 30 -64.49 34.46 32.84
C LEU A 30 -62.97 34.41 32.72
N GLN A 31 -62.23 34.92 33.70
CA GLN A 31 -60.77 34.83 33.73
C GLN A 31 -60.27 33.38 33.77
N LEU A 32 -60.88 32.52 34.59
CA LEU A 32 -60.53 31.09 34.65
C LEU A 32 -60.80 30.38 33.32
N ARG A 33 -61.92 30.68 32.64
CA ARG A 33 -62.23 30.10 31.31
C ARG A 33 -61.24 30.57 30.25
N LEU A 34 -60.86 31.86 30.25
CA LEU A 34 -59.87 32.39 29.33
C LEU A 34 -58.48 31.78 29.57
N LEU A 35 -58.07 31.60 30.83
CA LEU A 35 -56.81 30.93 31.17
C LEU A 35 -56.79 29.46 30.73
N TRP A 36 -57.90 28.75 30.85
CA TRP A 36 -58.00 27.36 30.41
C TRP A 36 -57.95 27.24 28.88
N ILE A 37 -58.63 28.13 28.15
CA ILE A 37 -58.56 28.20 26.68
C ILE A 37 -57.13 28.55 26.22
N ALA A 38 -56.49 29.53 26.86
CA ALA A 38 -55.11 29.89 26.54
C ALA A 38 -54.13 28.74 26.82
N SER A 39 -54.30 28.03 27.94
CA SER A 39 -53.46 26.89 28.31
C SER A 39 -53.64 25.71 27.34
N THR A 40 -54.86 25.39 26.92
CA THR A 40 -55.14 24.32 25.95
C THR A 40 -54.62 24.66 24.55
N LEU A 41 -54.73 25.92 24.11
CA LEU A 41 -54.11 26.38 22.87
C LEU A 41 -52.58 26.30 22.92
N LEU A 42 -51.97 26.73 24.02
CA LEU A 42 -50.52 26.64 24.21
C LEU A 42 -50.05 25.17 24.19
N LEU A 43 -50.75 24.29 24.90
CA LEU A 43 -50.45 22.85 24.91
C LEU A 43 -50.60 22.25 23.51
N GLY A 44 -51.66 22.62 22.78
CA GLY A 44 -51.88 22.18 21.39
C GLY A 44 -50.75 22.63 20.46
N LEU A 45 -50.27 23.87 20.60
CA LEU A 45 -49.13 24.39 19.84
C LEU A 45 -47.81 23.67 20.19
N LEU A 46 -47.57 23.40 21.48
CA LEU A 46 -46.40 22.62 21.91
C LEU A 46 -46.43 21.19 21.37
N LEU A 47 -47.61 20.56 21.34
CA LEU A 47 -47.78 19.18 20.86
C LEU A 47 -47.64 19.11 19.33
N LEU A 48 -48.19 20.09 18.60
CA LEU A 48 -47.93 20.28 17.16
C LEU A 48 -46.45 20.54 16.89
N GLY A 49 -45.78 21.35 17.73
CA GLY A 49 -44.34 21.60 17.64
C GLY A 49 -43.52 20.33 17.85
N ALA A 50 -43.86 19.52 18.85
CA ALA A 50 -43.18 18.25 19.14
C ALA A 50 -43.41 17.20 18.04
N LEU A 51 -44.64 17.12 17.49
CA LEU A 51 -44.96 16.25 16.36
C LEU A 51 -44.26 16.71 15.07
N ALA A 52 -44.23 18.02 14.83
CA ALA A 52 -43.48 18.58 13.71
C ALA A 52 -41.98 18.29 13.86
N ASP A 53 -41.40 18.49 15.04
CA ASP A 53 -39.99 18.16 15.31
C ASP A 53 -39.72 16.66 15.10
N ALA A 54 -40.56 15.78 15.64
CA ALA A 54 -40.44 14.33 15.44
C ALA A 54 -40.57 13.92 13.95
N TYR A 55 -41.39 14.63 13.16
CA TYR A 55 -41.63 14.35 11.74
C TYR A 55 -40.61 15.01 10.79
N ILE A 56 -39.94 16.07 11.26
CA ILE A 56 -38.92 16.84 10.55
C ILE A 56 -37.50 16.36 10.89
N ARG A 57 -37.30 15.57 11.95
CA ARG A 57 -35.98 14.98 12.22
C ARG A 57 -35.56 14.06 11.05
N PRO A 58 -34.34 14.24 10.50
CA PRO A 58 -33.84 13.36 9.46
C PRO A 58 -33.74 11.94 10.02
N LEU A 59 -34.06 10.95 9.19
CA LEU A 59 -33.90 9.56 9.58
C LEU A 59 -32.44 9.33 10.03
N PRO A 60 -32.22 8.67 11.17
CA PRO A 60 -30.87 8.35 11.60
C PRO A 60 -30.21 7.48 10.53
N GLY A 61 -28.93 7.69 10.31
CA GLY A 61 -28.14 6.76 9.52
C GLY A 61 -27.32 5.88 10.44
N SER A 62 -26.96 4.70 9.93
CA SER A 62 -26.05 3.80 10.64
C SER A 62 -24.67 4.43 10.76
N THR A 63 -24.03 4.21 11.90
CA THR A 63 -22.62 4.55 12.13
C THR A 63 -21.70 3.35 11.90
N GLY A 64 -22.25 2.16 11.68
CA GLY A 64 -21.51 0.93 11.41
C GLY A 64 -20.93 0.88 9.99
N ASP A 65 -20.18 -0.18 9.70
CA ASP A 65 -19.81 -0.56 8.34
C ASP A 65 -20.83 -1.55 7.79
N ASP A 66 -21.79 -1.02 7.02
CA ASP A 66 -22.89 -1.78 6.43
C ASP A 66 -22.61 -2.21 4.99
N GLU A 67 -21.39 -1.97 4.48
CA GLU A 67 -21.03 -2.22 3.10
C GLU A 67 -20.98 -3.71 2.77
N VAL A 68 -21.42 -4.06 1.56
CA VAL A 68 -21.47 -5.43 1.09
C VAL A 68 -20.06 -5.89 0.70
N ARG A 69 -19.41 -6.65 1.57
CA ARG A 69 -18.04 -7.17 1.37
C ARG A 69 -17.99 -8.55 0.69
N THR A 70 -18.90 -8.81 -0.26
CA THR A 70 -18.84 -10.08 -1.02
C THR A 70 -17.65 -10.08 -2.00
N PRO A 71 -17.05 -11.24 -2.34
CA PRO A 71 -15.96 -11.29 -3.32
C PRO A 71 -16.30 -10.65 -4.67
N ALA A 72 -17.56 -10.80 -5.12
CA ALA A 72 -18.05 -10.17 -6.34
C ALA A 72 -18.11 -8.65 -6.23
N ALA A 73 -18.57 -8.11 -5.10
CA ALA A 73 -18.60 -6.67 -4.85
C ALA A 73 -17.18 -6.08 -4.77
N GLN A 74 -16.26 -6.76 -4.07
CA GLN A 74 -14.86 -6.35 -3.99
C GLN A 74 -14.18 -6.36 -5.37
N ARG A 75 -14.44 -7.38 -6.20
CA ARG A 75 -13.91 -7.43 -7.57
C ARG A 75 -14.45 -6.29 -8.43
N ALA A 76 -15.77 -6.05 -8.37
CA ALA A 76 -16.40 -4.96 -9.11
C ALA A 76 -15.88 -3.58 -8.65
N PHE A 77 -15.65 -3.41 -7.34
CA PHE A 77 -15.04 -2.21 -6.78
C PHE A 77 -13.62 -2.00 -7.32
N PHE A 78 -12.80 -3.06 -7.28
CA PHE A 78 -11.43 -3.05 -7.79
C PHE A 78 -11.35 -2.71 -9.29
N ASP A 79 -12.19 -3.34 -10.12
CA ASP A 79 -12.23 -3.07 -11.56
C ASP A 79 -12.61 -1.60 -11.85
N ARG A 80 -13.52 -1.03 -11.04
CA ARG A 80 -13.86 0.41 -11.12
C ARG A 80 -12.68 1.28 -10.72
N TRP A 81 -12.03 0.97 -9.60
CA TRP A 81 -10.86 1.71 -9.10
C TRP A 81 -9.72 1.73 -10.11
N GLN A 82 -9.40 0.60 -10.75
CA GLN A 82 -8.39 0.54 -11.81
C GLN A 82 -8.77 1.38 -13.04
N GLY A 83 -10.02 1.27 -13.50
CA GLY A 83 -10.51 2.07 -14.64
C GLY A 83 -10.42 3.57 -14.35
N ALA A 84 -10.70 3.95 -13.10
CA ALA A 84 -10.55 5.30 -12.58
C ALA A 84 -9.11 5.81 -12.72
N LEU A 85 -8.14 5.08 -12.18
CA LEU A 85 -6.73 5.48 -12.20
C LEU A 85 -6.20 5.63 -13.62
N ALA A 86 -6.63 4.75 -14.54
CA ALA A 86 -6.28 4.83 -15.95
C ALA A 86 -6.85 6.08 -16.63
N ASP A 87 -8.01 6.57 -16.20
CA ASP A 87 -8.57 7.85 -16.68
C ASP A 87 -7.78 9.04 -16.12
N LEU A 88 -7.45 9.03 -14.82
CA LEU A 88 -6.63 10.08 -14.19
C LEU A 88 -5.29 10.26 -14.89
N GLN A 89 -4.63 9.16 -15.25
CA GLN A 89 -3.36 9.21 -16.00
C GLN A 89 -3.49 9.98 -17.31
N LYS A 90 -4.63 9.86 -18.00
CA LYS A 90 -4.90 10.53 -19.28
C LYS A 90 -5.29 12.00 -19.09
N GLY A 91 -5.13 12.55 -17.88
CA GLY A 91 -5.62 13.88 -17.51
C GLY A 91 -7.14 13.97 -17.56
N ARG A 92 -7.84 12.83 -17.56
CA ARG A 92 -9.30 12.79 -17.53
C ARG A 92 -9.73 12.53 -16.12
N LEU A 93 -10.69 13.30 -15.64
CA LEU A 93 -11.34 12.98 -14.37
C LEU A 93 -12.21 11.71 -14.48
N GLY A 94 -12.29 11.03 -15.63
CA GLY A 94 -12.98 9.73 -15.78
C GLY A 94 -14.41 9.75 -15.24
N PHE A 95 -14.81 8.72 -14.49
CA PHE A 95 -16.09 8.74 -13.78
C PHE A 95 -16.13 9.74 -12.62
N TRP A 96 -15.02 10.34 -12.20
CA TRP A 96 -15.00 11.45 -11.24
C TRP A 96 -15.28 12.81 -11.87
N ALA A 97 -15.50 12.87 -13.19
CA ALA A 97 -15.84 14.11 -13.90
C ALA A 97 -17.08 14.78 -13.31
N LEU A 98 -17.06 16.11 -13.29
CA LEU A 98 -18.17 16.91 -12.81
C LEU A 98 -19.41 16.68 -13.69
N PRO A 99 -20.61 16.55 -13.08
CA PRO A 99 -21.83 16.37 -13.85
C PRO A 99 -22.13 17.61 -14.70
N SER A 100 -22.67 17.40 -15.90
CA SER A 100 -23.12 18.48 -16.79
C SER A 100 -24.35 19.24 -16.26
N SER A 101 -25.11 18.63 -15.34
CA SER A 101 -26.28 19.22 -14.70
C SER A 101 -26.36 18.82 -13.23
N THR A 102 -26.59 19.78 -12.35
CA THR A 102 -26.81 19.56 -10.92
C THR A 102 -28.31 19.62 -10.63
N GLU A 103 -28.85 18.55 -10.06
CA GLU A 103 -30.21 18.55 -9.53
C GLU A 103 -30.24 19.39 -8.24
N LYS A 104 -31.20 20.30 -8.13
CA LYS A 104 -31.38 21.08 -6.90
C LYS A 104 -32.24 20.29 -5.93
N PHE A 105 -31.61 19.71 -4.92
CA PHE A 105 -32.34 19.02 -3.85
C PHE A 105 -32.89 20.01 -2.82
N GLY A 106 -34.21 20.10 -2.75
CA GLY A 106 -34.92 20.84 -1.70
C GLY A 106 -34.71 20.21 -0.32
N TRP A 107 -35.01 20.97 0.73
CA TRP A 107 -34.84 20.51 2.11
C TRP A 107 -35.65 19.24 2.42
N TRP A 108 -36.85 19.11 1.83
CA TRP A 108 -37.69 17.91 1.95
C TRP A 108 -37.06 16.66 1.31
N ASP A 109 -36.42 16.81 0.15
CA ASP A 109 -35.73 15.68 -0.51
C ASP A 109 -34.54 15.22 0.31
N ARG A 110 -33.77 16.17 0.87
CA ARG A 110 -32.65 15.87 1.79
C ARG A 110 -33.10 15.13 3.04
N LEU A 111 -34.29 15.45 3.54
CA LEU A 111 -34.80 14.83 4.75
C LEU A 111 -35.26 13.37 4.56
N ARG A 112 -35.92 13.10 3.43
CA ARG A 112 -36.67 11.83 3.25
C ARG A 112 -36.17 10.92 2.15
N LYS A 113 -35.59 11.49 1.10
CA LYS A 113 -35.25 10.76 -0.13
C LYS A 113 -33.74 10.58 -0.31
N LEU A 114 -32.94 11.20 0.56
CA LEU A 114 -31.50 11.08 0.56
C LEU A 114 -31.03 10.39 1.84
N PRO A 115 -29.89 9.66 1.77
CA PRO A 115 -29.27 9.11 2.95
C PRO A 115 -28.83 10.22 3.90
N ASN A 116 -28.76 9.87 5.19
CA ASN A 116 -28.31 10.79 6.22
C ASN A 116 -26.89 11.30 5.92
N GLU A 117 -26.72 12.62 5.85
CA GLU A 117 -25.44 13.24 5.48
C GLU A 117 -24.30 12.86 6.43
N ALA A 118 -24.57 12.72 7.73
CA ALA A 118 -23.54 12.31 8.69
C ALA A 118 -23.04 10.89 8.40
N THR A 119 -23.93 9.96 8.06
CA THR A 119 -23.55 8.60 7.65
C THR A 119 -22.77 8.60 6.34
N VAL A 120 -23.19 9.40 5.35
CA VAL A 120 -22.47 9.51 4.08
C VAL A 120 -21.06 10.07 4.30
N ARG A 121 -20.91 11.10 5.14
CA ARG A 121 -19.60 11.65 5.52
C ARG A 121 -18.73 10.63 6.26
N LEU A 122 -19.32 9.84 7.16
CA LEU A 122 -18.60 8.79 7.90
C LEU A 122 -18.09 7.71 6.96
N VAL A 123 -18.93 7.22 6.04
CA VAL A 123 -18.51 6.24 5.04
C VAL A 123 -17.43 6.81 4.13
N LEU A 124 -17.65 8.00 3.56
CA LEU A 124 -16.65 8.66 2.71
C LEU A 124 -15.29 8.82 3.41
N ARG A 125 -15.28 9.18 4.70
CA ARG A 125 -14.04 9.29 5.49
C ARG A 125 -13.28 7.98 5.64
N ARG A 126 -13.94 6.81 5.56
CA ARG A 126 -13.27 5.51 5.57
C ARG A 126 -12.53 5.22 4.26
N HIS A 127 -12.99 5.81 3.15
CA HIS A 127 -12.40 5.66 1.82
C HIS A 127 -11.45 6.81 1.44
N LEU A 128 -11.23 7.77 2.33
CA LEU A 128 -10.26 8.84 2.16
C LEU A 128 -9.00 8.54 2.97
N ALA A 129 -7.84 8.89 2.42
CA ALA A 129 -6.58 8.84 3.16
C ALA A 129 -6.64 9.74 4.41
N PRO A 130 -5.95 9.39 5.51
CA PRO A 130 -6.04 10.09 6.78
C PRO A 130 -5.52 11.53 6.73
N ASP A 131 -4.72 11.88 5.72
CA ASP A 131 -4.17 13.21 5.47
C ASP A 131 -5.05 14.06 4.53
N ILE A 132 -6.26 13.60 4.21
CA ILE A 132 -7.21 14.33 3.35
C ILE A 132 -8.41 14.81 4.15
N ASP A 133 -8.56 16.13 4.24
CA ASP A 133 -9.66 16.74 4.98
C ASP A 133 -10.89 16.91 4.07
N LEU A 134 -12.02 16.31 4.46
CA LEU A 134 -13.31 16.53 3.79
C LEU A 134 -13.85 17.93 4.11
N ARG A 135 -13.90 18.82 3.11
CA ARG A 135 -14.43 20.18 3.23
C ARG A 135 -15.92 20.25 2.97
N GLU A 136 -16.37 19.67 1.87
CA GLU A 136 -17.74 19.82 1.39
C GLU A 136 -18.26 18.53 0.74
N LEU A 137 -19.55 18.29 0.92
CA LEU A 137 -20.27 17.16 0.34
C LEU A 137 -21.64 17.64 -0.12
N GLN A 138 -21.89 17.63 -1.43
CA GLN A 138 -23.17 18.07 -2.00
C GLN A 138 -23.80 16.97 -2.85
N PRO A 139 -25.05 16.56 -2.61
CA PRO A 139 -25.75 15.66 -3.53
C PRO A 139 -26.04 16.39 -4.85
N VAL A 140 -25.74 15.77 -5.98
CA VAL A 140 -25.89 16.35 -7.33
C VAL A 140 -26.84 15.59 -8.24
N HIS A 141 -27.02 14.28 -8.00
CA HIS A 141 -27.94 13.45 -8.76
C HIS A 141 -28.45 12.29 -7.92
N ARG A 142 -29.71 11.89 -8.11
CA ARG A 142 -30.31 10.73 -7.46
C ARG A 142 -31.01 9.84 -8.48
N GLU A 143 -30.81 8.54 -8.34
CA GLU A 143 -31.54 7.51 -9.05
C GLU A 143 -32.29 6.62 -8.05
N ALA A 144 -33.57 6.34 -8.32
CA ALA A 144 -34.36 5.43 -7.50
C ALA A 144 -34.10 3.98 -7.95
N LEU A 145 -33.75 3.12 -7.00
CA LEU A 145 -33.54 1.69 -7.23
C LEU A 145 -34.71 0.89 -6.64
N ALA A 146 -34.84 -0.38 -7.03
CA ALA A 146 -35.91 -1.25 -6.53
C ALA A 146 -35.90 -1.41 -4.99
N ASP A 147 -34.71 -1.41 -4.38
CA ASP A 147 -34.49 -1.65 -2.95
C ASP A 147 -33.86 -0.46 -2.20
N GLY A 148 -33.75 0.70 -2.84
CA GLY A 148 -33.07 1.85 -2.25
C GLY A 148 -32.87 3.01 -3.21
N VAL A 149 -31.78 3.75 -3.01
CA VAL A 149 -31.41 4.89 -3.86
C VAL A 149 -29.93 4.83 -4.19
N SER A 150 -29.59 5.26 -5.41
CA SER A 150 -28.24 5.66 -5.76
C SER A 150 -28.16 7.19 -5.69
N VAL A 151 -27.10 7.70 -5.05
CA VAL A 151 -26.89 9.15 -4.93
C VAL A 151 -25.47 9.48 -5.33
N CYS A 152 -25.35 10.39 -6.27
CA CYS A 152 -24.09 10.96 -6.70
C CYS A 152 -23.83 12.25 -5.95
N TYR A 153 -22.61 12.41 -5.45
CA TYR A 153 -22.16 13.55 -4.68
C TYR A 153 -21.03 14.27 -5.40
N LEU A 154 -21.03 15.59 -5.32
CA LEU A 154 -19.86 16.42 -5.54
C LEU A 154 -19.14 16.57 -4.21
N VAL A 155 -17.91 16.06 -4.15
CA VAL A 155 -17.06 16.08 -2.98
C VAL A 155 -15.98 17.14 -3.19
N THR A 156 -15.78 18.02 -2.20
CA THR A 156 -14.59 18.87 -2.11
C THR A 156 -13.75 18.39 -0.94
N VAL A 157 -12.51 17.98 -1.23
CA VAL A 157 -11.51 17.62 -0.22
C VAL A 157 -10.34 18.57 -0.28
N GLU A 158 -9.54 18.60 0.78
CA GLU A 158 -8.28 19.35 0.83
C GLU A 158 -7.19 18.42 1.35
N PRO A 159 -6.28 17.96 0.47
CA PRO A 159 -5.13 17.17 0.88
C PRO A 159 -4.17 18.01 1.73
N ARG A 160 -3.68 17.48 2.85
CA ARG A 160 -2.65 18.15 3.66
C ARG A 160 -1.28 18.06 3.02
N SER A 161 -1.04 17.00 2.26
CA SER A 161 0.17 16.76 1.49
C SER A 161 -0.17 16.74 0.00
N ALA A 162 0.85 16.85 -0.87
CA ALA A 162 0.62 16.74 -2.31
C ALA A 162 0.43 15.28 -2.69
N GLU A 163 -0.61 15.00 -3.48
CA GLU A 163 -0.94 13.65 -3.95
C GLU A 163 -0.41 13.45 -5.37
N TYR A 164 0.28 12.34 -5.58
CA TYR A 164 0.89 11.99 -6.85
C TYR A 164 0.41 10.64 -7.35
N LEU A 165 0.20 10.53 -8.66
CA LEU A 165 0.05 9.28 -9.36
C LEU A 165 1.45 8.77 -9.71
N VAL A 166 1.82 7.61 -9.18
CA VAL A 166 3.17 7.04 -9.32
C VAL A 166 3.08 5.68 -10.01
N PRO A 167 3.86 5.43 -11.08
CA PRO A 167 3.94 4.12 -11.68
C PRO A 167 4.74 3.14 -10.82
N ILE A 168 4.30 1.90 -10.82
CA ILE A 168 4.98 0.73 -10.29
C ILE A 168 5.35 -0.16 -11.47
N GLU A 169 6.61 -0.53 -11.50
CA GLU A 169 7.20 -1.33 -12.58
C GLU A 169 8.16 -2.39 -12.00
N PRO A 170 8.44 -3.46 -12.75
CA PRO A 170 9.54 -4.35 -12.41
C PRO A 170 10.85 -3.55 -12.30
N ALA A 171 11.65 -3.84 -11.28
CA ALA A 171 12.90 -3.15 -11.03
C ALA A 171 13.83 -3.25 -12.25
N GLY A 172 14.14 -2.10 -12.83
CA GLY A 172 15.10 -2.01 -13.94
C GLY A 172 16.47 -2.50 -13.50
N ILE A 173 17.13 -3.30 -14.35
CA ILE A 173 18.49 -3.77 -14.09
C ILE A 173 19.45 -2.64 -14.51
N PRO A 174 20.23 -2.04 -13.58
CA PRO A 174 21.16 -1.00 -13.94
C PRO A 174 22.23 -1.49 -14.93
N ALA A 175 22.72 -0.57 -15.75
CA ALA A 175 23.78 -0.86 -16.70
C ALA A 175 25.03 -1.37 -15.96
N GLY A 176 25.57 -2.50 -16.42
CA GLY A 176 26.77 -3.11 -15.84
C GLY A 176 26.52 -4.09 -14.69
N THR A 177 25.27 -4.28 -14.25
CA THR A 177 24.89 -5.33 -13.30
C THR A 177 25.07 -6.72 -13.93
N GLY A 178 25.72 -7.63 -13.20
CA GLY A 178 25.98 -8.98 -13.71
C GLY A 178 24.69 -9.80 -13.86
N LYS A 179 24.67 -10.80 -14.75
CA LYS A 179 23.49 -11.67 -14.98
C LYS A 179 22.95 -12.33 -13.71
N ILE A 180 23.83 -12.65 -12.77
CA ILE A 180 23.48 -13.28 -11.49
C ILE A 180 22.74 -12.29 -10.60
N GLU A 181 23.26 -11.07 -10.47
CA GLU A 181 22.66 -10.01 -9.66
C GLU A 181 21.31 -9.60 -10.22
N ALA A 182 21.22 -9.46 -11.55
CA ALA A 182 19.94 -9.30 -12.24
C ALA A 182 18.94 -10.42 -11.92
N GLY A 183 19.43 -11.65 -11.77
CA GLY A 183 18.63 -12.79 -11.34
C GLY A 183 18.11 -12.67 -9.91
N LEU A 184 18.89 -12.11 -9.00
CA LEU A 184 18.53 -11.94 -7.58
C LEU A 184 17.60 -10.75 -7.34
N MET A 185 17.69 -9.69 -8.16
CA MET A 185 16.86 -8.49 -8.02
C MET A 185 15.36 -8.78 -8.01
N ARG A 186 14.91 -9.84 -8.69
CA ARG A 186 13.49 -10.26 -8.72
C ARG A 186 12.92 -10.64 -7.35
N TYR A 187 13.78 -10.92 -6.37
CA TYR A 187 13.39 -11.30 -5.01
C TYR A 187 13.59 -10.17 -4.00
N LEU A 188 14.11 -9.02 -4.43
CA LEU A 188 14.40 -7.92 -3.53
C LEU A 188 13.10 -7.18 -3.18
N LEU A 189 12.89 -6.93 -1.88
CA LEU A 189 11.80 -6.10 -1.38
C LEU A 189 12.29 -4.65 -1.32
N PHE A 190 11.80 -3.83 -2.25
CA PHE A 190 12.26 -2.45 -2.39
C PHE A 190 11.52 -1.45 -1.51
N ALA A 191 10.24 -1.68 -1.24
CA ALA A 191 9.45 -0.82 -0.35
C ALA A 191 8.32 -1.62 0.31
N GLU A 192 7.78 -1.09 1.40
CA GLU A 192 6.59 -1.62 2.04
C GLU A 192 5.37 -1.62 1.09
N GLY A 193 4.67 -2.76 1.04
CA GLY A 193 3.47 -2.95 0.20
C GLY A 193 3.73 -3.42 -1.23
N LEU A 194 4.98 -3.40 -1.70
CA LEU A 194 5.32 -3.92 -3.02
C LEU A 194 5.63 -5.43 -3.01
N PRO A 195 5.28 -6.15 -4.10
CA PRO A 195 5.79 -7.50 -4.30
C PRO A 195 7.30 -7.48 -4.60
N PRO A 196 7.99 -8.60 -4.38
CA PRO A 196 9.42 -8.73 -4.67
C PRO A 196 9.75 -8.36 -6.13
N GLY A 197 10.82 -7.60 -6.31
CA GLY A 197 11.32 -7.20 -7.63
C GLY A 197 10.57 -6.06 -8.31
N TYR A 198 9.65 -5.38 -7.62
CA TYR A 198 8.97 -4.19 -8.13
C TYR A 198 9.45 -2.93 -7.41
N VAL A 199 9.40 -1.79 -8.10
CA VAL A 199 9.77 -0.46 -7.60
C VAL A 199 8.73 0.57 -8.01
N TYR A 200 8.64 1.64 -7.22
CA TYR A 200 7.98 2.88 -7.65
C TYR A 200 8.93 3.70 -8.51
N THR A 201 8.48 4.11 -9.70
CA THR A 201 9.26 4.96 -10.60
C THR A 201 9.01 6.43 -10.22
N LEU A 202 9.70 6.89 -9.17
CA LEU A 202 9.49 8.22 -8.58
C LEU A 202 9.76 9.39 -9.53
N GLY A 203 10.62 9.19 -10.54
CA GLY A 203 10.91 10.19 -11.58
C GLY A 203 9.75 10.49 -12.52
N ASP A 204 8.82 9.54 -12.67
CA ASP A 204 7.67 9.63 -13.58
C ASP A 204 6.36 9.92 -12.85
N LYS A 205 6.45 10.44 -11.62
CA LYS A 205 5.25 10.80 -10.84
C LYS A 205 4.51 12.00 -11.44
N THR A 206 3.19 11.91 -11.45
CA THR A 206 2.30 12.98 -11.95
C THR A 206 1.53 13.58 -10.80
N LEU A 207 1.54 14.91 -10.65
CA LEU A 207 0.77 15.59 -9.60
C LEU A 207 -0.74 15.45 -9.86
N VAL A 208 -1.47 14.89 -8.89
CA VAL A 208 -2.94 14.73 -8.94
C VAL A 208 -3.62 15.86 -8.19
N ALA A 209 -3.19 16.15 -6.96
CA ALA A 209 -3.75 17.21 -6.15
C ALA A 209 -2.65 17.94 -5.35
N PRO A 210 -2.54 19.27 -5.48
CA PRO A 210 -1.59 20.05 -4.67
C PRO A 210 -1.99 20.09 -3.19
N ALA A 211 -0.99 20.13 -2.30
CA ALA A 211 -1.21 20.30 -0.87
C ALA A 211 -1.97 21.61 -0.57
N GLY A 212 -2.89 21.56 0.39
CA GLY A 212 -3.70 22.69 0.86
C GLY A 212 -4.66 23.27 -0.18
N SER A 213 -4.77 22.65 -1.36
CA SER A 213 -5.65 23.12 -2.43
C SER A 213 -6.93 22.29 -2.48
N PRO A 214 -8.12 22.92 -2.57
CA PRO A 214 -9.36 22.17 -2.65
C PRO A 214 -9.43 21.40 -3.96
N TYR A 215 -9.58 20.08 -3.86
CA TYR A 215 -9.77 19.18 -4.99
C TYR A 215 -11.22 18.71 -5.02
N ARG A 216 -11.84 18.77 -6.20
CA ARG A 216 -13.25 18.43 -6.41
C ARG A 216 -13.39 17.20 -7.28
N PHE A 217 -14.19 16.26 -6.83
CA PHE A 217 -14.47 15.04 -7.58
C PHE A 217 -15.88 14.54 -7.34
N ARG A 218 -16.38 13.72 -8.28
CA ARG A 218 -17.67 13.07 -8.18
C ARG A 218 -17.55 11.72 -7.47
N TRP A 219 -18.39 11.45 -6.48
CA TRP A 219 -18.41 10.18 -5.76
C TRP A 219 -19.83 9.64 -5.64
N THR A 220 -20.04 8.36 -5.91
CA THR A 220 -21.39 7.79 -5.95
C THR A 220 -21.58 6.79 -4.83
N VAL A 221 -22.62 7.00 -4.03
CA VAL A 221 -23.22 5.94 -3.22
C VAL A 221 -24.11 5.15 -4.17
N ARG A 222 -23.64 3.99 -4.63
CA ARG A 222 -24.35 3.14 -5.59
C ARG A 222 -25.65 2.61 -5.03
N ARG A 223 -25.64 2.21 -3.75
CA ARG A 223 -26.82 1.68 -3.09
C ARG A 223 -26.86 2.10 -1.64
N ALA A 224 -27.88 2.86 -1.28
CA ALA A 224 -28.28 3.14 0.09
C ALA A 224 -29.71 2.63 0.31
N THR A 225 -29.95 1.91 1.41
CA THR A 225 -31.26 1.35 1.73
C THR A 225 -31.75 1.85 3.09
N SER A 226 -33.04 2.14 3.19
CA SER A 226 -33.68 2.52 4.47
C SER A 226 -34.37 1.29 5.04
N THR A 227 -33.82 0.72 6.11
CA THR A 227 -34.31 -0.53 6.72
C THR A 227 -34.60 -0.27 8.20
N GLY A 228 -35.88 -0.36 8.59
CA GLY A 228 -36.32 0.00 9.93
C GLY A 228 -36.22 1.49 10.23
N GLY A 229 -36.33 2.35 9.21
CA GLY A 229 -36.17 3.80 9.35
C GLY A 229 -34.73 4.27 9.55
N ILE A 230 -33.74 3.38 9.35
CA ILE A 230 -32.33 3.71 9.42
C ILE A 230 -31.71 3.60 8.03
N TRP A 231 -31.01 4.65 7.59
CA TRP A 231 -30.25 4.62 6.35
C TRP A 231 -28.97 3.80 6.51
N ARG A 232 -28.77 2.82 5.63
CA ARG A 232 -27.56 1.99 5.53
C ARG A 232 -26.95 2.15 4.15
N ILE A 233 -25.66 2.43 4.10
CA ILE A 233 -24.89 2.50 2.85
C ILE A 233 -24.36 1.10 2.58
N ARG A 234 -24.69 0.54 1.42
CA ARG A 234 -24.39 -0.86 1.06
C ARG A 234 -23.30 -0.97 0.01
N GLU A 235 -23.24 -0.03 -0.92
CA GLU A 235 -22.24 -0.03 -1.98
C GLU A 235 -21.89 1.41 -2.36
N VAL A 236 -20.60 1.67 -2.54
CA VAL A 236 -20.05 2.95 -2.98
C VAL A 236 -19.05 2.76 -4.12
N ASP A 237 -18.79 3.86 -4.83
CA ASP A 237 -17.67 3.94 -5.77
C ASP A 237 -16.35 4.24 -5.04
N PRO A 238 -15.20 3.83 -5.62
CA PRO A 238 -13.90 4.19 -5.09
C PRO A 238 -13.63 5.70 -5.16
N THR A 239 -12.84 6.20 -4.20
CA THR A 239 -12.33 7.57 -4.27
C THR A 239 -11.01 7.65 -5.07
N PRO A 240 -10.65 8.83 -5.61
CA PRO A 240 -9.35 9.02 -6.28
C PRO A 240 -8.14 8.79 -5.37
N PHE A 241 -8.33 8.93 -4.06
CA PHE A 241 -7.28 8.91 -3.06
C PHE A 241 -7.28 7.62 -2.24
N GLU A 242 -8.05 6.64 -2.69
CA GLU A 242 -8.22 5.42 -1.94
C GLU A 242 -7.01 4.53 -2.16
N SER A 243 -6.30 4.25 -1.07
CA SER A 243 -5.17 3.34 -1.02
C SER A 243 -5.52 2.14 -0.15
N SER A 244 -5.42 0.94 -0.72
CA SER A 244 -5.53 -0.31 0.02
C SER A 244 -4.43 -1.25 -0.45
N SER A 245 -3.60 -1.72 0.48
CA SER A 245 -2.51 -2.66 0.18
C SER A 245 -3.01 -3.92 -0.54
N GLU A 246 -4.26 -4.32 -0.31
CA GLU A 246 -4.87 -5.45 -1.00
C GLU A 246 -5.07 -5.16 -2.50
N TRP A 247 -5.65 -4.01 -2.82
CA TRP A 247 -5.92 -3.62 -4.20
C TRP A 247 -4.65 -3.27 -4.95
N GLU A 248 -3.69 -2.62 -4.29
CA GLU A 248 -2.37 -2.36 -4.85
C GLU A 248 -1.72 -3.67 -5.33
N ARG A 249 -1.74 -4.72 -4.50
CA ARG A 249 -1.22 -6.04 -4.89
C ARG A 249 -2.05 -6.73 -5.96
N MET A 250 -3.37 -6.68 -5.88
CA MET A 250 -4.23 -7.24 -6.93
C MET A 250 -3.96 -6.57 -8.28
N ALA A 251 -3.70 -5.26 -8.29
CA ALA A 251 -3.35 -4.52 -9.49
C ALA A 251 -2.00 -4.94 -10.05
N ILE A 252 -0.98 -5.09 -9.20
CA ILE A 252 0.34 -5.55 -9.63
C ILE A 252 0.28 -6.98 -10.13
N ALA A 253 -0.43 -7.88 -9.44
CA ALA A 253 -0.60 -9.27 -9.86
C ALA A 253 -1.40 -9.39 -11.18
N ALA A 254 -2.38 -8.52 -11.41
CA ALA A 254 -3.13 -8.46 -12.67
C ALA A 254 -2.31 -7.87 -13.82
N SER A 255 -1.31 -7.04 -13.53
CA SER A 255 -0.48 -6.43 -14.55
C SER A 255 0.67 -7.33 -14.95
N GLN A 256 0.53 -7.98 -16.10
CA GLN A 256 1.57 -8.88 -16.60
C GLN A 256 2.79 -8.12 -17.17
N ASN A 257 2.61 -6.89 -17.67
CA ASN A 257 3.70 -6.10 -18.31
C ASN A 257 3.41 -4.57 -18.37
N ALA A 258 2.33 -4.09 -17.76
CA ALA A 258 1.98 -2.66 -17.81
C ALA A 258 2.36 -1.97 -16.48
N PRO A 259 2.75 -0.69 -16.51
CA PRO A 259 2.90 0.05 -15.28
C PRO A 259 1.57 0.10 -14.54
N VAL A 260 1.59 -0.25 -13.25
CA VAL A 260 0.44 -0.06 -12.37
C VAL A 260 0.57 1.30 -11.73
N LEU A 261 -0.48 2.10 -11.80
CA LEU A 261 -0.46 3.45 -11.23
C LEU A 261 -1.10 3.42 -9.86
N LEU A 262 -0.47 4.05 -8.88
CA LEU A 262 -1.05 4.26 -7.55
C LEU A 262 -1.03 5.73 -7.18
N VAL A 263 -2.03 6.15 -6.40
CA VAL A 263 -2.00 7.47 -5.77
C VAL A 263 -1.27 7.36 -4.44
N CYS A 264 -0.28 8.23 -4.25
CA CYS A 264 0.59 8.27 -3.08
C CYS A 264 0.83 9.71 -2.65
N SER A 265 0.73 9.93 -1.34
CA SER A 265 1.06 11.20 -0.71
C SER A 265 2.57 11.47 -0.77
N GLN A 266 2.96 12.74 -0.80
CA GLN A 266 4.37 13.14 -0.80
C GLN A 266 5.14 12.56 0.39
N GLU A 267 4.50 12.48 1.55
CA GLU A 267 5.11 11.90 2.76
C GLU A 267 5.38 10.40 2.59
N ARG A 268 4.42 9.65 2.02
CA ARG A 268 4.61 8.23 1.68
C ARG A 268 5.74 8.06 0.66
N LEU A 269 5.81 8.92 -0.35
CA LEU A 269 6.85 8.85 -1.38
C LEU A 269 8.26 9.09 -0.82
N SER A 270 8.43 10.04 0.09
CA SER A 270 9.73 10.26 0.75
C SER A 270 10.20 9.04 1.52
N ARG A 271 9.30 8.35 2.25
CA ARG A 271 9.64 7.10 2.94
C ARG A 271 9.98 5.98 1.96
N ILE A 272 9.20 5.84 0.88
CA ILE A 272 9.45 4.86 -0.18
C ILE A 272 10.81 5.09 -0.82
N GLU A 273 11.21 6.35 -1.07
CA GLU A 273 12.51 6.68 -1.66
C GLU A 273 13.66 6.21 -0.75
N GLU A 274 13.58 6.53 0.54
CA GLU A 274 14.56 6.09 1.55
C GLU A 274 14.63 4.56 1.65
N GLU A 275 13.48 3.87 1.65
CA GLU A 275 13.39 2.41 1.66
C GLU A 275 14.03 1.78 0.42
N GLN A 276 13.74 2.31 -0.77
CA GLN A 276 14.30 1.83 -2.03
C GLN A 276 15.81 2.02 -2.07
N GLU A 277 16.31 3.18 -1.65
CA GLU A 277 17.75 3.45 -1.61
C GLU A 277 18.44 2.52 -0.61
N ALA A 278 17.87 2.33 0.58
CA ALA A 278 18.40 1.42 1.59
C ALA A 278 18.41 -0.04 1.12
N ALA A 279 17.33 -0.51 0.50
CA ALA A 279 17.23 -1.85 -0.07
C ALA A 279 18.27 -2.06 -1.17
N TRP A 280 18.42 -1.07 -2.06
CA TRP A 280 19.37 -1.11 -3.16
C TRP A 280 20.82 -1.15 -2.67
N LYS A 281 21.17 -0.25 -1.74
CA LYS A 281 22.50 -0.20 -1.14
C LYS A 281 22.82 -1.49 -0.39
N GLY A 282 21.89 -2.01 0.41
CA GLY A 282 22.06 -3.27 1.13
C GLY A 282 22.28 -4.46 0.18
N PHE A 283 21.56 -4.50 -0.94
CA PHE A 283 21.76 -5.49 -1.99
C PHE A 283 23.15 -5.39 -2.63
N GLN A 284 23.60 -4.19 -2.99
CA GLN A 284 24.92 -3.96 -3.56
C GLN A 284 26.05 -4.34 -2.61
N ASP A 285 25.95 -3.94 -1.34
CA ASP A 285 26.92 -4.26 -0.30
C ASP A 285 27.04 -5.77 -0.11
N ARG A 286 25.90 -6.47 -0.08
CA ARG A 286 25.88 -7.93 0.04
C ARG A 286 26.48 -8.63 -1.17
N CYS A 287 26.20 -8.17 -2.38
CA CYS A 287 26.82 -8.70 -3.59
C CYS A 287 28.35 -8.45 -3.59
N ALA A 288 28.79 -7.27 -3.18
CA ALA A 288 30.21 -6.95 -3.05
C ALA A 288 30.91 -7.83 -2.00
N GLU A 289 30.24 -8.12 -0.87
CA GLU A 289 30.74 -9.05 0.14
C GLU A 289 30.92 -10.47 -0.41
N ILE A 290 29.93 -10.98 -1.16
CA ILE A 290 30.00 -12.31 -1.80
C ILE A 290 31.19 -12.37 -2.78
N ARG A 291 31.38 -11.32 -3.59
CA ARG A 291 32.53 -11.21 -4.50
C ARG A 291 33.85 -11.25 -3.73
N ARG A 292 34.00 -10.43 -2.68
CA ARG A 292 35.20 -10.41 -1.82
C ARG A 292 35.49 -11.79 -1.19
N LYS A 293 34.47 -12.49 -0.69
CA LYS A 293 34.61 -13.84 -0.12
C LYS A 293 35.06 -14.85 -1.18
N ALA A 294 34.50 -14.78 -2.39
CA ALA A 294 34.90 -15.64 -3.50
C ALA A 294 36.35 -15.36 -3.94
N ASP A 295 36.76 -14.09 -3.99
CA ASP A 295 38.13 -13.68 -4.32
C ASP A 295 39.15 -14.15 -3.27
N GLN A 296 38.83 -14.02 -1.98
CA GLN A 296 39.67 -14.52 -0.89
C GLN A 296 39.84 -16.04 -1.00
N TYR A 297 38.74 -16.78 -1.17
CA TYR A 297 38.78 -18.23 -1.34
C TYR A 297 39.60 -18.66 -2.58
N ALA A 298 39.46 -17.92 -3.68
CA ALA A 298 40.24 -18.16 -4.89
C ALA A 298 41.73 -17.91 -4.66
N SER A 299 42.09 -16.80 -4.02
CA SER A 299 43.48 -16.49 -3.65
C SER A 299 44.10 -17.58 -2.80
N ASP A 300 43.39 -18.06 -1.78
CA ASP A 300 43.88 -19.11 -0.88
C ASP A 300 44.03 -20.47 -1.57
N LEU A 301 43.13 -20.83 -2.49
CA LEU A 301 43.29 -22.04 -3.31
C LEU A 301 44.49 -21.93 -4.26
N LEU A 302 44.69 -20.77 -4.89
CA LEU A 302 45.77 -20.57 -5.86
C LEU A 302 47.16 -20.51 -5.21
N LYS A 303 47.27 -20.01 -3.97
CA LYS A 303 48.53 -20.04 -3.19
C LYS A 303 49.10 -21.46 -3.03
N ASN A 304 48.23 -22.47 -2.98
CA ASN A 304 48.63 -23.87 -2.81
C ASN A 304 48.99 -24.57 -4.14
N ILE A 305 48.82 -23.91 -5.29
CA ILE A 305 49.19 -24.48 -6.58
C ILE A 305 50.66 -24.15 -6.87
N PRO A 306 51.50 -25.15 -7.19
CA PRO A 306 52.91 -24.90 -7.49
C PRO A 306 53.09 -23.89 -8.62
N GLY A 307 54.09 -23.02 -8.44
CA GLY A 307 54.47 -22.00 -9.42
C GLY A 307 54.80 -22.60 -10.79
N ILE A 308 54.87 -21.75 -11.82
CA ILE A 308 55.26 -22.18 -13.17
C ILE A 308 56.63 -22.87 -13.04
N PRO A 309 56.78 -24.14 -13.46
CA PRO A 309 58.09 -24.77 -13.45
C PRO A 309 59.03 -23.93 -14.32
N HIS A 310 60.08 -23.37 -13.73
CA HIS A 310 61.07 -22.62 -14.49
C HIS A 310 61.94 -23.64 -15.24
N LYS A 311 62.20 -23.41 -16.52
CA LYS A 311 63.33 -24.10 -17.18
C LYS A 311 64.57 -23.53 -16.50
N GLY A 312 65.21 -24.30 -15.63
CA GLY A 312 66.41 -23.85 -14.91
C GLY A 312 67.41 -23.26 -15.90
N SER A 313 67.79 -22.01 -15.71
CA SER A 313 68.89 -21.41 -16.45
C SER A 313 70.15 -22.13 -15.99
N ALA A 314 70.80 -22.85 -16.90
CA ALA A 314 72.14 -23.35 -16.67
C ALA A 314 73.11 -22.16 -16.78
N PHE A 315 73.23 -21.35 -15.73
CA PHE A 315 74.41 -20.53 -15.49
C PHE A 315 74.64 -20.43 -13.99
N GLY A 316 75.75 -21.04 -13.57
CA GLY A 316 76.15 -21.21 -12.18
C GLY A 316 77.14 -22.37 -12.03
N ALA A 317 78.12 -22.47 -12.93
CA ALA A 317 79.36 -23.17 -12.62
C ALA A 317 80.14 -22.26 -11.68
N GLY A 318 80.24 -22.63 -10.41
CA GLY A 318 81.00 -21.86 -9.42
C GLY A 318 80.41 -21.95 -8.01
N THR A 319 80.78 -23.02 -7.30
CA THR A 319 81.06 -23.07 -5.86
C THR A 319 80.37 -22.05 -4.93
N GLY A 320 79.48 -22.55 -4.07
CA GLY A 320 79.25 -21.98 -2.73
C GLY A 320 77.86 -21.39 -2.47
N THR A 321 77.15 -22.04 -1.54
CA THR A 321 75.98 -21.59 -0.76
C THR A 321 74.58 -21.57 -1.42
N PRO A 322 73.55 -22.11 -0.72
CA PRO A 322 72.19 -22.16 -1.21
C PRO A 322 71.46 -20.85 -0.88
N THR A 323 70.99 -20.13 -1.89
CA THR A 323 70.04 -19.02 -1.70
C THR A 323 68.68 -19.43 -2.25
N THR A 324 67.89 -20.05 -1.38
CA THR A 324 66.43 -20.14 -1.43
C THR A 324 65.85 -18.74 -1.34
N THR A 325 65.74 -18.00 -2.45
CA THR A 325 65.10 -16.66 -2.41
C THR A 325 64.56 -16.23 -3.77
N LEU A 326 63.89 -17.13 -4.49
CA LEU A 326 63.15 -16.74 -5.71
C LEU A 326 61.85 -17.55 -5.93
N GLU A 327 61.27 -18.14 -4.88
CA GLU A 327 59.95 -18.78 -4.95
C GLU A 327 58.80 -17.81 -4.64
N GLY A 328 59.08 -16.56 -4.24
CA GLY A 328 58.07 -15.63 -3.71
C GLY A 328 57.50 -14.55 -4.66
N ALA A 329 58.14 -14.26 -5.79
CA ALA A 329 57.87 -12.99 -6.51
C ALA A 329 56.91 -13.08 -7.72
N GLY A 330 56.50 -14.28 -8.14
CA GLY A 330 55.77 -14.46 -9.41
C GLY A 330 54.24 -14.61 -9.32
N LEU A 331 53.67 -14.70 -8.11
CA LEU A 331 52.25 -15.07 -7.94
C LEU A 331 51.27 -13.89 -7.94
N GLY A 332 51.75 -12.65 -7.81
CA GLY A 332 50.89 -11.47 -7.66
C GLY A 332 50.10 -11.05 -8.91
N ALA A 333 50.67 -11.23 -10.11
CA ALA A 333 50.07 -10.72 -11.35
C ALA A 333 49.07 -11.70 -12.03
N LEU A 334 49.14 -12.99 -11.73
CA LEU A 334 48.26 -14.00 -12.34
C LEU A 334 46.87 -14.08 -11.69
N GLY A 335 46.72 -13.59 -10.46
CA GLY A 335 45.42 -13.55 -9.77
C GLY A 335 44.43 -12.58 -10.42
N GLY A 336 44.87 -11.38 -10.80
CA GLY A 336 43.99 -10.31 -11.29
C GLY A 336 43.30 -10.62 -12.62
N ALA A 337 44.00 -11.20 -13.60
CA ALA A 337 43.46 -11.45 -14.94
C ALA A 337 42.55 -12.70 -15.01
N ILE A 338 42.76 -13.69 -14.14
CA ILE A 338 41.87 -14.86 -14.05
C ILE A 338 40.58 -14.49 -13.30
N LEU A 339 40.66 -13.59 -12.32
CA LEU A 339 39.50 -13.16 -11.55
C LEU A 339 38.65 -12.12 -12.31
N GLY A 340 39.27 -11.17 -13.03
CA GLY A 340 38.54 -10.10 -13.74
C GLY A 340 37.53 -10.59 -14.80
N GLY A 341 37.81 -11.70 -15.50
CA GLY A 341 36.88 -12.29 -16.47
C GLY A 341 35.74 -13.12 -15.84
N PHE A 342 35.82 -13.42 -14.54
CA PHE A 342 34.88 -14.31 -13.85
C PHE A 342 33.70 -13.60 -13.19
N PHE A 343 33.80 -12.29 -12.94
CA PHE A 343 32.82 -11.54 -12.14
C PHE A 343 31.81 -10.70 -12.94
N GLY A 344 31.79 -10.80 -14.26
CA GLY A 344 30.67 -10.29 -15.09
C GLY A 344 30.39 -8.79 -14.99
N GLY A 345 31.30 -7.99 -14.44
CA GLY A 345 31.24 -6.53 -14.45
C GLY A 345 31.97 -5.99 -15.67
N ALA A 346 31.28 -5.23 -16.52
CA ALA A 346 31.84 -4.62 -17.74
C ALA A 346 32.82 -3.46 -17.47
N GLY A 347 33.29 -3.27 -16.24
CA GLY A 347 34.23 -2.20 -15.89
C GLY A 347 35.17 -2.66 -14.80
N ILE A 348 36.48 -2.44 -14.99
CA ILE A 348 37.58 -2.71 -14.06
C ILE A 348 38.04 -4.19 -14.04
N GLY A 349 38.41 -4.71 -15.21
CA GLY A 349 39.14 -5.98 -15.34
C GLY A 349 40.07 -6.05 -16.54
N ALA A 350 40.26 -4.95 -17.28
CA ALA A 350 41.17 -4.86 -18.40
C ALA A 350 42.52 -4.29 -17.94
N GLY A 351 43.28 -5.12 -17.23
CA GLY A 351 44.66 -4.84 -16.86
C GLY A 351 45.51 -6.08 -17.11
N LEU A 352 46.22 -6.06 -18.25
CA LEU A 352 47.59 -6.57 -18.47
C LEU A 352 48.07 -7.71 -17.53
N GLY A 353 48.49 -8.88 -17.99
CA GLY A 353 48.92 -9.31 -19.31
C GLY A 353 49.48 -10.74 -19.21
N VAL A 354 49.42 -11.43 -20.33
CA VAL A 354 50.04 -12.73 -20.56
C VAL A 354 51.55 -12.60 -20.32
N VAL A 355 52.10 -13.25 -19.29
CA VAL A 355 53.55 -13.46 -19.20
C VAL A 355 53.92 -14.53 -20.23
N GLY A 356 54.26 -14.05 -21.42
CA GLY A 356 54.85 -14.86 -22.49
C GLY A 356 56.24 -15.31 -22.09
N GLY A 357 56.41 -16.63 -21.89
CA GLY A 357 57.71 -17.25 -21.72
C GLY A 357 58.45 -17.30 -23.06
N GLY A 358 59.33 -16.32 -23.29
CA GLY A 358 60.24 -16.28 -24.43
C GLY A 358 61.19 -17.49 -24.45
N LEU A 359 61.29 -18.11 -25.61
CA LEU A 359 62.14 -19.26 -25.92
C LEU A 359 63.62 -18.83 -26.00
N GLY A 360 64.46 -19.40 -25.14
CA GLY A 360 65.92 -19.42 -25.31
C GLY A 360 66.38 -20.88 -25.31
N GLY A 361 66.88 -21.35 -26.46
CA GLY A 361 67.41 -22.69 -26.63
C GLY A 361 68.89 -22.76 -26.23
N TYR A 362 69.32 -23.89 -25.68
CA TYR A 362 70.57 -24.53 -26.09
C TYR A 362 70.54 -26.03 -25.81
N LEU A 363 71.31 -26.75 -26.62
CA LEU A 363 71.25 -28.19 -26.87
C LEU A 363 71.93 -29.02 -25.77
N TYR A 364 71.57 -30.30 -25.74
CA TYR A 364 72.11 -31.44 -24.96
C TYR A 364 71.45 -31.80 -23.61
N SER A 365 70.93 -33.04 -23.54
CA SER A 365 70.06 -33.70 -22.52
C SER A 365 68.53 -33.47 -22.59
N GLN A 366 67.99 -33.14 -23.78
CA GLN A 366 66.66 -32.54 -23.96
C GLN A 366 65.41 -33.42 -23.72
N GLU A 367 65.42 -34.73 -23.92
CA GLU A 367 64.15 -35.50 -23.94
C GLU A 367 63.56 -35.73 -22.54
N ARG A 368 64.35 -36.24 -21.58
CA ARG A 368 63.88 -36.45 -20.21
C ARG A 368 63.44 -35.15 -19.52
N ARG A 369 64.17 -34.04 -19.75
CA ARG A 369 63.83 -32.72 -19.16
C ARG A 369 62.56 -32.14 -19.77
N ARG A 370 62.32 -32.32 -21.07
CA ARG A 370 61.06 -31.91 -21.73
C ARG A 370 59.87 -32.72 -21.25
N GLU A 371 60.04 -34.02 -21.03
CA GLU A 371 58.95 -34.88 -20.56
C GLU A 371 58.55 -34.55 -19.12
N ILE A 372 59.53 -34.38 -18.21
CA ILE A 372 59.27 -33.94 -16.82
C ILE A 372 58.60 -32.56 -16.79
N TYR A 373 59.05 -31.63 -17.65
CA TYR A 373 58.44 -30.31 -17.77
C TYR A 373 56.98 -30.39 -18.25
N ARG A 374 56.70 -31.17 -19.30
CA ARG A 374 55.32 -31.38 -19.82
C ARG A 374 54.42 -32.01 -18.76
N ARG A 375 54.91 -33.01 -18.03
CA ARG A 375 54.17 -33.64 -16.92
C ARG A 375 53.84 -32.64 -15.81
N ARG A 376 54.79 -31.77 -15.42
CA ARG A 376 54.56 -30.71 -14.43
C ARG A 376 53.59 -29.63 -14.93
N LEU A 377 53.66 -29.25 -16.20
CA LEU A 377 52.74 -28.29 -16.80
C LEU A 377 51.30 -28.86 -16.85
N ALA A 378 51.15 -30.11 -17.30
CA ALA A 378 49.85 -30.79 -17.34
C ALA A 378 49.25 -30.97 -15.94
N ALA A 379 50.06 -31.32 -14.93
CA ALA A 379 49.62 -31.42 -13.54
C ALA A 379 49.16 -30.05 -13.00
N ARG A 380 49.86 -28.97 -13.33
CA ARG A 380 49.46 -27.59 -12.96
C ARG A 380 48.16 -27.18 -13.64
N GLU A 381 47.98 -27.46 -14.93
CA GLU A 381 46.74 -27.19 -15.65
C GLU A 381 45.56 -27.99 -15.11
N ALA A 382 45.79 -29.25 -14.70
CA ALA A 382 44.79 -30.06 -14.01
C ALA A 382 44.41 -29.43 -12.65
N ALA A 383 45.40 -29.04 -11.85
CA ALA A 383 45.18 -28.37 -10.55
C ALA A 383 44.43 -27.03 -10.71
N LEU A 384 44.77 -26.23 -11.73
CA LEU A 384 44.07 -24.97 -12.03
C LEU A 384 42.62 -25.21 -12.47
N ARG A 385 42.36 -26.25 -13.27
CA ARG A 385 40.98 -26.61 -13.65
C ARG A 385 40.17 -27.06 -12.44
N GLU A 386 40.77 -27.85 -11.55
CA GLU A 386 40.12 -28.28 -10.32
C GLU A 386 39.84 -27.10 -9.38
N ALA A 387 40.82 -26.22 -9.17
CA ALA A 387 40.65 -25.00 -8.39
C ALA A 387 39.54 -24.11 -8.96
N ARG A 388 39.49 -23.92 -10.29
CA ARG A 388 38.40 -23.19 -10.96
C ARG A 388 37.03 -23.79 -10.67
N LYS A 389 36.89 -25.12 -10.76
CA LYS A 389 35.63 -25.79 -10.43
C LYS A 389 35.23 -25.53 -8.98
N LYS A 390 36.18 -25.60 -8.03
CA LYS A 390 35.93 -25.32 -6.61
C LYS A 390 35.54 -23.87 -6.35
N ILE A 391 36.20 -22.90 -6.99
CA ILE A 391 35.88 -21.47 -6.88
C ILE A 391 34.47 -21.18 -7.39
N ILE A 392 34.11 -21.72 -8.57
CA ILE A 392 32.75 -21.59 -9.13
C ILE A 392 31.73 -22.19 -8.17
N ALA A 393 31.94 -23.43 -7.72
CA ALA A 393 31.02 -24.11 -6.82
C ALA A 393 30.84 -23.34 -5.48
N PHE A 394 31.91 -22.78 -4.93
CA PHE A 394 31.87 -21.97 -3.72
C PHE A 394 31.08 -20.67 -3.92
N ARG A 395 31.38 -19.93 -4.99
CA ARG A 395 30.65 -18.71 -5.35
C ARG A 395 29.16 -18.99 -5.57
N ASP A 396 28.85 -20.02 -6.34
CA ASP A 396 27.47 -20.42 -6.65
C ASP A 396 26.76 -20.93 -5.38
N GLY A 397 27.50 -21.45 -4.39
CA GLY A 397 26.98 -21.76 -3.06
C GLY A 397 26.59 -20.50 -2.27
N LEU A 398 27.46 -19.48 -2.26
CA LEU A 398 27.18 -18.19 -1.61
C LEU A 398 25.98 -17.48 -2.25
N ILE A 399 25.90 -17.47 -3.58
CA ILE A 399 24.79 -16.88 -4.33
C ILE A 399 23.48 -17.61 -4.01
N ARG A 400 23.48 -18.95 -4.04
CA ARG A 400 22.28 -19.73 -3.70
C ARG A 400 21.82 -19.49 -2.26
N GLY A 401 22.76 -19.37 -1.32
CA GLY A 401 22.44 -19.01 0.05
C GLY A 401 21.78 -17.65 0.16
N TYR A 402 22.27 -16.65 -0.58
CA TYR A 402 21.67 -15.32 -0.61
C TYR A 402 20.31 -15.30 -1.34
N GLU A 403 20.15 -16.07 -2.42
CA GLU A 403 18.87 -16.24 -3.09
C GLU A 403 17.82 -16.82 -2.14
N GLN A 404 18.18 -17.85 -1.36
CA GLN A 404 17.30 -18.43 -0.35
C GLN A 404 16.93 -17.41 0.73
N GLU A 405 17.90 -16.63 1.21
CA GLU A 405 17.65 -15.55 2.19
C GLU A 405 16.64 -14.52 1.65
N LEU A 406 16.79 -14.09 0.40
CA LEU A 406 15.86 -13.14 -0.24
C LEU A 406 14.46 -13.76 -0.43
N GLN A 407 14.38 -15.02 -0.87
CA GLN A 407 13.11 -15.73 -1.01
C GLN A 407 12.41 -15.94 0.34
N GLU A 408 13.16 -16.23 1.40
CA GLU A 408 12.62 -16.37 2.74
C GLU A 408 12.04 -15.05 3.24
N ARG A 409 12.79 -13.94 3.13
CA ARG A 409 12.29 -12.60 3.47
C ARG A 409 11.05 -12.22 2.66
N ALA A 410 11.02 -12.52 1.36
CA ALA A 410 9.86 -12.32 0.51
C ALA A 410 8.63 -13.09 1.02
N ARG A 411 8.79 -14.39 1.33
CA ARG A 411 7.72 -15.24 1.85
C ARG A 411 7.25 -14.83 3.23
N GLU A 412 8.17 -14.45 4.12
CA GLU A 412 7.84 -13.94 5.45
C GLU A 412 6.99 -12.68 5.34
N ARG A 413 7.36 -11.76 4.43
CA ARG A 413 6.61 -10.54 4.18
C ARG A 413 5.22 -10.84 3.64
N GLU A 414 5.11 -11.69 2.63
CA GLU A 414 3.81 -12.15 2.11
C GLU A 414 2.96 -12.81 3.21
N GLY A 415 3.57 -13.63 4.07
CA GLY A 415 2.88 -14.32 5.16
C GLY A 415 2.46 -13.40 6.33
N VAL A 416 3.15 -12.29 6.58
CA VAL A 416 2.74 -11.26 7.54
C VAL A 416 1.55 -10.48 6.99
N LEU A 417 1.57 -10.15 5.70
CA LEU A 417 0.49 -9.41 5.06
C LEU A 417 -0.81 -10.22 5.06
N LEU A 418 -0.76 -11.49 4.62
CA LEU A 418 -1.92 -12.39 4.65
C LEU A 418 -2.50 -12.62 6.06
N ARG A 419 -1.65 -12.59 7.10
CA ARG A 419 -2.10 -12.72 8.51
C ARG A 419 -2.65 -11.44 9.11
N GLY A 420 -2.07 -10.28 8.78
CA GLY A 420 -2.63 -8.98 9.15
C GLY A 420 -4.03 -8.79 8.55
N GLU A 421 -4.23 -9.30 7.34
CA GLU A 421 -5.53 -9.33 6.66
C GLU A 421 -6.51 -10.25 7.37
N ALA A 422 -6.13 -11.50 7.67
CA ALA A 422 -6.99 -12.43 8.40
C ALA A 422 -7.37 -11.93 9.81
N ALA A 423 -6.48 -11.18 10.48
CA ALA A 423 -6.76 -10.56 11.77
C ALA A 423 -7.74 -9.37 11.63
N GLY A 424 -7.58 -8.53 10.61
CA GLY A 424 -8.54 -7.46 10.30
C GLY A 424 -9.93 -7.96 9.92
N PHE A 425 -10.02 -9.05 9.16
CA PHE A 425 -11.28 -9.72 8.84
C PHE A 425 -11.89 -10.49 10.03
N GLY A 426 -11.05 -11.16 10.82
CA GLY A 426 -11.49 -11.95 11.97
C GLY A 426 -11.95 -11.10 13.16
N GLU A 427 -11.34 -9.93 13.39
CA GLU A 427 -11.74 -9.02 14.47
C GLU A 427 -13.03 -8.24 14.12
N ALA A 428 -13.28 -7.98 12.83
CA ALA A 428 -14.56 -7.45 12.36
C ALA A 428 -15.72 -8.45 12.53
N LEU A 429 -15.46 -9.75 12.38
CA LEU A 429 -16.46 -10.81 12.57
C LEU A 429 -16.69 -11.24 14.02
N ARG A 430 -15.85 -10.79 14.97
CA ARG A 430 -15.93 -11.18 16.40
C ARG A 430 -16.58 -10.11 17.29
N LYS A 431 -16.93 -8.95 16.71
CA LYS A 431 -17.64 -7.86 17.39
C LYS A 431 -19.13 -7.77 17.01
N ASP A 432 -19.60 -8.70 16.20
CA ASP A 432 -21.03 -9.06 16.06
C ASP A 432 -21.33 -10.30 16.91
#